data_AF-A0A920PGM8-F1
#
_entry.id   AF-A0A920PGM8-F1
#
_cell.length_a   1.000
_cell.length_b   1.000
_cell.length_c   1.000
_cell.angle_alpha   90.00
_cell.angle_beta   90.00
_cell.angle_gamma   90.00
#
_symmetry.space_group_name_H-M   'P 1'
#
loop_
_entity.id
_entity.type
_entity.pdbx_description
1 polymer ?
#
loop_
_entity_poly.entity_id
_entity_poly.type
_entity_poly.pdbx_seq_one_letter_code
_entity_poly.pdbx_strand_id
1 'polypeptide(L)'
;MYGAKNAKNTLLAGFTTVRNVGAGNYSDVALKQAINQKAIIGPTLLVSGPALGITGGHCDSNTLPHDFEYSSDGVADGLGIKGRR
;
A
#
# COMPACT_ATOMS: atom_id res chain seq x y z
N MET A 1 6.55 4.86 -12.51
CA MET A 1 7.61 5.13 -11.51
C MET A 1 7.26 6.32 -10.59
N TYR A 2 6.07 6.36 -9.98
CA TYR A 2 5.72 7.48 -9.08
C TYR A 2 6.37 7.36 -7.70
N GLY A 3 6.51 6.14 -7.15
CA GLY A 3 7.09 5.89 -5.82
C GLY A 3 8.53 6.39 -5.68
N ALA A 4 9.41 6.08 -6.64
CA ALA A 4 10.81 6.53 -6.62
C ALA A 4 10.94 8.07 -6.66
N LYS A 5 10.13 8.73 -7.49
CA LYS A 5 10.09 10.20 -7.58
C LYS A 5 9.62 10.82 -6.25
N ASN A 6 8.55 10.28 -5.67
CA ASN A 6 7.98 10.79 -4.42
C ASN A 6 8.96 10.59 -3.26
N ALA A 7 9.59 9.43 -3.14
CA ALA A 7 10.61 9.17 -2.11
C ALA A 7 11.77 10.18 -2.19
N LYS A 8 12.29 10.45 -3.39
CA LYS A 8 13.32 11.47 -3.61
C LYS A 8 12.84 12.85 -3.16
N ASN A 9 11.64 13.26 -3.60
CA ASN A 9 11.09 14.57 -3.25
C ASN A 9 10.89 14.73 -1.73
N THR A 10 10.39 13.69 -1.05
CA THR A 10 10.22 13.67 0.40
C THR A 10 11.55 13.84 1.14
N LEU A 11 12.61 13.17 0.67
CA LEU A 11 13.95 13.34 1.23
C LEU A 11 14.48 14.76 1.02
N LEU A 12 14.33 15.30 -0.20
CA LEU A 12 14.77 16.66 -0.53
C LEU A 12 13.98 17.74 0.22
N ALA A 13 12.77 17.43 0.68
CA ALA A 13 11.99 18.28 1.57
C ALA A 13 12.46 18.22 3.04
N GLY A 14 13.47 17.41 3.37
CA GLY A 14 14.08 17.32 4.71
C GLY A 14 13.58 16.18 5.59
N PHE A 15 12.63 15.35 5.13
CA PHE A 15 12.16 14.19 5.87
C PHE A 15 13.08 13.00 5.64
N THR A 16 13.75 12.53 6.68
CA THR A 16 14.77 11.46 6.57
C THR A 16 14.25 10.09 6.97
N THR A 17 13.15 10.00 7.71
CA THR A 17 12.45 8.74 8.05
C THR A 17 10.95 8.95 7.95
N VAL A 18 10.25 8.02 7.28
CA VAL A 18 8.81 8.11 7.00
C VAL A 18 8.15 6.76 7.20
N ARG A 19 6.90 6.75 7.67
CA ARG A 19 6.04 5.57 7.72
C ARG A 19 5.01 5.61 6.58
N ASN A 20 5.14 4.73 5.60
CA ASN A 20 4.12 4.49 4.59
C ASN A 20 3.03 3.55 5.18
N VAL A 21 1.78 3.98 5.12
CA VAL A 21 0.65 3.35 5.86
C VAL A 21 -0.38 2.67 4.97
N GLY A 22 -0.03 2.43 3.70
CA GLY A 22 -0.85 1.66 2.78
C GLY A 22 -0.21 1.61 1.40
N ALA A 23 -0.15 0.42 0.81
CA ALA A 23 0.22 0.21 -0.58
C ALA A 23 -0.33 -1.13 -1.08
N GLY A 24 -0.79 -1.16 -2.33
CA GLY A 24 -1.13 -2.42 -3.01
C GLY A 24 0.13 -3.16 -3.45
N ASN A 25 0.00 -4.48 -3.65
CA ASN A 25 1.04 -5.36 -4.20
C ASN A 25 2.40 -5.28 -3.48
N TYR A 26 2.43 -4.91 -2.19
CA TYR A 26 3.66 -4.70 -1.40
C TYR A 26 4.68 -3.77 -2.08
N SER A 27 4.21 -2.85 -2.91
CA SER A 27 5.08 -1.93 -3.67
C SER A 27 5.90 -0.99 -2.80
N ASP A 28 5.42 -0.68 -1.58
CA ASP A 28 6.16 0.07 -0.57
C ASP A 28 7.31 -0.74 0.04
N VAL A 29 7.13 -2.05 0.25
CA VAL A 29 8.19 -2.98 0.67
C VAL A 29 9.31 -3.03 -0.36
N ALA A 30 8.96 -3.16 -1.64
CA ALA A 30 9.94 -3.14 -2.73
C ALA A 30 10.70 -1.80 -2.80
N LEU A 31 10.00 -0.66 -2.64
CA LEU A 31 10.62 0.66 -2.60
C LEU A 31 11.57 0.80 -1.40
N LYS A 32 11.16 0.35 -0.21
CA LYS A 32 12.00 0.31 1.00
C LYS A 32 13.28 -0.49 0.74
N GLN A 33 13.17 -1.68 0.16
CA GLN A 33 14.33 -2.52 -0.15
C GLN A 33 15.28 -1.82 -1.13
N ALA A 34 14.74 -1.22 -2.20
CA ALA A 34 15.54 -0.48 -3.18
C ALA A 34 16.28 0.72 -2.56
N ILE A 35 15.65 1.45 -1.63
CA ILE A 35 16.30 2.55 -0.89
C ILE A 35 17.39 2.01 0.03
N ASN A 36 17.11 0.94 0.79
CA ASN A 36 18.08 0.32 1.69
C ASN A 36 19.32 -0.22 0.95
N GLN A 37 19.13 -0.73 -0.26
CA GLN A 37 20.20 -1.18 -1.16
C GLN A 37 20.89 -0.02 -1.90
N LYS A 38 20.49 1.23 -1.65
CA LYS A 38 21.00 2.44 -2.31
C LYS A 38 20.77 2.46 -3.83
N ALA A 39 19.85 1.66 -4.35
CA ALA A 39 19.48 1.66 -5.77
C ALA A 39 18.58 2.86 -6.12
N ILE A 40 17.84 3.40 -5.13
CA ILE A 40 16.98 4.58 -5.26
C ILE A 40 17.28 5.54 -4.10
N ILE A 41 17.31 6.84 -4.39
CA ILE A 41 17.45 7.88 -3.37
C ILE A 41 16.09 8.12 -2.69
N GLY A 42 16.04 8.06 -1.36
CA GLY A 42 14.84 8.33 -0.57
C GLY A 42 15.11 8.23 0.94
N PRO A 43 14.10 8.53 1.79
CA PRO A 43 14.20 8.41 3.24
C PRO A 43 14.17 6.94 3.70
N THR A 44 14.54 6.70 4.96
CA THR A 44 14.29 5.40 5.61
C THR A 44 12.79 5.16 5.70
N LEU A 45 12.32 4.01 5.21
CA LEU A 45 10.89 3.67 5.19
C LEU A 45 10.52 2.61 6.25
N LEU A 46 9.53 2.93 7.06
CA LEU A 46 8.67 1.97 7.76
C LEU A 46 7.43 1.74 6.89
N VAL A 47 7.04 0.50 6.64
CA VAL A 47 6.01 0.17 5.65
C VAL A 47 4.99 -0.79 6.23
N SER A 48 3.71 -0.62 5.88
CA SER A 48 2.62 -1.50 6.31
C SER A 48 2.31 -2.61 5.29
N GLY A 49 2.59 -2.39 4.00
CA GLY A 49 1.96 -3.18 2.94
C GLY A 49 0.47 -2.83 2.80
N PRO A 50 -0.36 -3.77 2.29
CA PRO A 50 -1.80 -3.57 2.16
C PRO A 50 -2.46 -3.24 3.49
N ALA A 51 -3.33 -2.22 3.48
CA ALA A 51 -4.09 -1.83 4.67
C ALA A 51 -5.20 -2.84 4.95
N LEU A 52 -5.32 -3.31 6.20
CA LEU A 52 -6.37 -4.24 6.58
C LEU A 52 -7.72 -3.54 6.72
N GLY A 53 -8.78 -4.16 6.20
CA GLY A 53 -10.15 -3.67 6.34
C GLY A 53 -11.19 -4.74 6.07
N ILE A 54 -12.45 -4.46 6.41
CA ILE A 54 -13.59 -5.35 6.10
C ILE A 54 -14.00 -5.22 4.64
N THR A 55 -14.70 -6.23 4.11
CA THR A 55 -15.44 -6.12 2.84
C THR A 55 -16.31 -4.86 2.81
N GLY A 56 -16.23 -4.09 1.72
CA GLY A 56 -16.98 -2.84 1.51
C GLY A 56 -16.52 -1.65 2.36
N GLY A 57 -15.47 -1.84 3.17
CA GLY A 57 -14.91 -0.78 4.01
C GLY A 57 -14.03 0.22 3.25
N HIS A 58 -13.41 1.15 3.99
CA HIS A 58 -12.54 2.19 3.41
C HIS A 58 -11.29 1.64 2.71
N CYS A 59 -10.75 0.52 3.19
CA CYS A 59 -9.55 -0.12 2.61
C CYS A 59 -9.89 -1.12 1.50
N ASP A 60 -11.14 -1.16 1.04
CA ASP A 60 -11.60 -2.01 -0.05
C ASP A 60 -11.90 -1.21 -1.32
N SER A 61 -12.04 -1.91 -2.45
CA SER A 61 -12.45 -1.32 -3.71
C SER A 61 -13.97 -1.27 -3.81
N ASN A 62 -14.51 -0.07 -3.93
CA ASN A 62 -15.95 0.21 -4.07
C ASN A 62 -16.28 0.90 -5.41
N THR A 63 -15.36 0.83 -6.39
CA THR A 63 -15.48 1.54 -7.67
C THR A 63 -16.01 0.67 -8.81
N LEU A 64 -16.13 -0.63 -8.59
CA LEU A 64 -16.65 -1.58 -9.58
C LEU A 64 -18.16 -1.79 -9.37
N PRO A 65 -18.91 -2.16 -10.42
CA PRO A 65 -20.30 -2.59 -10.28
C PRO A 65 -20.45 -3.73 -9.27
N HIS A 66 -21.62 -3.82 -8.64
CA HIS A 66 -21.90 -4.81 -7.61
C HIS A 66 -21.72 -6.26 -8.09
N ASP A 67 -22.04 -6.53 -9.36
CA ASP A 67 -21.91 -7.86 -9.97
C ASP A 67 -20.45 -8.30 -10.19
N PHE A 68 -19.48 -7.42 -9.90
CA PHE A 68 -18.07 -7.73 -10.03
C PHE A 68 -17.50 -8.19 -8.68
N GLU A 69 -17.27 -9.49 -8.55
CA GLU A 69 -16.67 -10.08 -7.34
C GLU A 69 -15.18 -9.74 -7.24
N TYR A 70 -14.87 -8.63 -6.58
CA TYR A 70 -13.50 -8.17 -6.34
C TYR A 70 -13.35 -7.60 -4.92
N SER A 71 -12.20 -7.86 -4.31
CA SER A 71 -11.79 -7.33 -3.01
C SER A 71 -10.32 -6.91 -3.05
N SER A 72 -9.96 -5.82 -2.38
CA SER A 72 -8.57 -5.38 -2.26
C SER A 72 -7.69 -6.35 -1.45
N ASP A 73 -6.37 -6.33 -1.69
CA ASP A 73 -5.37 -7.23 -1.07
C ASP A 73 -5.46 -7.37 0.46
N GLY A 74 -5.82 -6.29 1.16
CA GLY A 74 -5.88 -6.26 2.63
C GLY A 74 -7.26 -6.57 3.21
N VAL A 75 -8.25 -6.95 2.39
CA VAL A 75 -9.58 -7.27 2.89
C VAL A 75 -9.54 -8.54 3.75
N ALA A 76 -9.98 -8.39 5.00
CA ALA A 76 -9.95 -9.41 6.02
C ALA A 76 -11.39 -9.79 6.40
N ASP A 77 -11.93 -10.74 5.66
CA ASP A 77 -13.21 -11.36 5.95
C ASP A 77 -12.93 -12.73 6.57
N GLY A 78 -13.38 -12.96 7.81
CA GLY A 78 -13.30 -14.28 8.42
C GLY A 78 -13.93 -15.36 7.52
N LEU A 79 -13.71 -16.63 7.87
CA LEU A 79 -14.06 -17.81 7.05
C LEU A 79 -15.52 -17.87 6.50
N GLY A 80 -16.45 -17.05 6.99
CA GLY A 80 -17.87 -17.06 6.62
C GLY A 80 -18.41 -15.86 5.81
N ILE A 81 -17.59 -14.86 5.45
CA ILE A 81 -18.10 -13.62 4.80
C ILE A 81 -17.61 -13.44 3.35
N LYS A 82 -16.70 -14.30 2.88
CA LYS A 82 -16.20 -14.25 1.51
C LYS A 82 -17.31 -14.63 0.51
N GLY A 83 -17.73 -13.69 -0.35
CA GLY A 83 -18.73 -13.94 -1.41
C GLY A 83 -20.18 -13.56 -1.09
N ARG A 84 -20.43 -12.70 -0.08
CA ARG A 84 -21.76 -12.11 0.18
C ARG A 84 -21.91 -10.68 -0.35
N ARG A 85 -21.42 -10.43 -1.57
CA ARG A 85 -21.83 -9.26 -2.34
C ARG A 85 -22.59 -9.81 -3.53
#